data_AF-S8DIE7-F1
#
_entry.id   AF-S8DIE7-F1
#
_cell.length_a   1.000
_cell.length_b   1.000
_cell.length_c   1.000
_cell.angle_alpha   90.00
_cell.angle_beta   90.00
_cell.angle_gamma   90.00
#
_symmetry.space_group_name_H-M   'P 1'
#
loop_
_entity.id
_entity.type
_entity.pdbx_description
1 polymer ?
#
loop_
_entity_poly.entity_id
_entity_poly.type
_entity_poly.pdbx_seq_one_letter_code
_entity_poly.pdbx_strand_id
1 'polypeptide(L)' 'GEVLHQRRTLPYNFTTVTLAGLALAGGLWYFTLYLKKKPEATAGDVARVAAGVADPEHTHPRK' A
#
# COMPACT_ATOMS: atom_id res chain seq x y z
N GLY A 1 26.35 34.74 -3.20
CA GLY A 1 24.88 34.70 -3.28
C GLY A 1 24.53 33.67 -4.31
N GLU A 2 23.87 32.58 -3.89
CA GLU A 2 23.46 31.55 -4.84
C GLU A 2 22.28 32.08 -5.66
N VAL A 3 22.41 31.98 -6.99
CA VAL A 3 21.56 32.65 -7.98
C VAL A 3 20.16 32.03 -7.94
N LEU A 4 19.12 32.87 -8.07
CA LEU A 4 17.68 32.55 -8.04
C LEU A 4 17.19 31.55 -9.13
N HIS A 5 18.12 30.94 -9.87
CA HIS A 5 17.90 29.86 -10.84
C HIS A 5 18.54 28.53 -10.39
N GLN A 6 18.85 28.40 -9.10
CA GLN A 6 19.24 27.13 -8.47
C GLN A 6 18.09 26.14 -8.67
N ARG A 7 18.18 25.36 -9.76
CA ARG A 7 17.30 24.23 -10.05
C ARG A 7 17.15 23.47 -8.74
N ARG A 8 15.92 23.30 -8.28
CA ARG A 8 15.57 22.53 -7.09
C ARG A 8 15.97 21.08 -7.34
N THR A 9 17.26 20.80 -7.23
CA THR A 9 17.81 19.46 -7.35
C THR A 9 17.41 18.77 -6.07
N LEU A 10 16.35 17.99 -6.17
CA LEU A 10 15.97 17.09 -5.09
C LEU A 10 17.17 16.15 -4.87
N PRO A 11 17.52 15.85 -3.61
CA PRO A 11 18.65 14.97 -3.29
C PRO A 11 18.49 13.57 -3.90
N TYR A 12 17.27 13.21 -4.30
CA TYR A 12 16.93 11.99 -5.01
C TYR A 12 16.05 12.31 -6.22
N ASN A 13 16.20 11.54 -7.30
CA ASN A 13 15.34 11.68 -8.48
C ASN A 13 13.91 11.21 -8.18
N PHE A 14 12.94 11.66 -8.99
CA PHE A 14 11.53 11.32 -8.80
C PHE A 14 11.28 9.81 -8.77
N THR A 15 11.94 9.03 -9.64
CA THR A 15 11.81 7.57 -9.67
C THR A 15 12.16 6.94 -8.33
N THR A 16 13.24 7.38 -7.69
CA THR A 16 13.68 6.88 -6.38
C THR A 16 12.65 7.20 -5.31
N VAL A 17 12.13 8.43 -5.29
CA VAL A 17 11.08 8.85 -4.36
C VAL A 17 9.80 8.02 -4.55
N THR A 18 9.40 7.80 -5.80
CA THR A 18 8.22 6.99 -6.13
C THR A 18 8.38 5.54 -5.69
N LEU A 19 9.52 4.91 -5.98
CA LEU A 19 9.78 3.52 -5.57
C LEU A 19 9.81 3.38 -4.05
N ALA A 20 10.47 4.32 -3.35
CA ALA A 20 10.50 4.34 -1.88
C ALA A 20 9.09 4.50 -1.29
N GLY A 21 8.30 5.42 -1.84
CA GLY A 21 6.91 5.64 -1.42
C GLY A 21 6.03 4.41 -1.62
N LEU A 22 6.14 3.74 -2.76
CA LEU A 22 5.40 2.51 -3.06
C LEU A 22 5.82 1.36 -2.13
N ALA A 23 7.12 1.21 -1.86
CA ALA A 23 7.61 0.18 -0.95
C ALA A 23 7.07 0.38 0.49
N LEU A 24 7.10 1.62 0.98
CA LEU A 24 6.55 1.95 2.30
C LEU A 24 5.04 1.74 2.37
N ALA A 25 4.29 2.20 1.37
CA ALA A 25 2.86 2.04 1.31
C ALA A 25 2.45 0.55 1.25
N GLY A 26 3.10 -0.23 0.40
CA GLY A 26 2.86 -1.66 0.28
C GLY A 26 3.23 -2.44 1.54
N GLY A 27 4.32 -2.07 2.20
CA GLY A 27 4.71 -2.65 3.49
C GLY A 27 3.66 -2.37 4.57
N LEU A 28 3.27 -1.11 4.74
CA LEU A 28 2.23 -0.73 5.71
C LEU A 28 0.90 -1.41 5.42
N TRP A 29 0.51 -1.50 4.14
CA TRP A 29 -0.68 -2.22 3.70
C TRP A 29 -0.63 -3.70 4.09
N TYR A 30 0.48 -4.39 3.79
CA TYR A 30 0.65 -5.79 4.14
C TYR A 30 0.60 -6.00 5.67
N PHE A 31 1.34 -5.19 6.43
CA PHE A 31 1.37 -5.29 7.89
C PHE A 31 0.01 -5.01 8.52
N THR A 32 -0.71 -3.98 8.04
CA THR A 32 -2.05 -3.69 8.56
C THR A 32 -3.02 -4.82 8.28
N LEU A 33 -3.01 -5.39 7.06
CA LEU A 33 -3.82 -6.57 6.74
C LEU A 33 -3.43 -7.79 7.58
N TYR A 34 -2.14 -8.04 7.77
CA TYR A 34 -1.64 -9.17 8.53
C TYR A 34 -2.03 -9.08 10.02
N LEU A 35 -1.79 -7.93 10.64
CA LEU A 35 -2.05 -7.72 12.07
C LEU A 35 -3.54 -7.59 12.39
N LYS A 36 -4.33 -7.02 11.48
CA LYS A 36 -5.78 -6.85 11.67
C LYS A 36 -6.62 -7.95 11.01
N LYS A 37 -5.98 -9.02 10.52
CA LYS A 37 -6.68 -10.16 9.92
C LYS A 37 -7.65 -10.76 10.95
N LYS A 38 -8.95 -10.71 10.67
CA LYS A 38 -9.96 -11.52 11.39
C LYS A 38 -9.62 -13.01 11.19
N PRO A 39 -9.56 -13.85 12.24
CA PRO A 39 -9.24 -15.28 12.08
C PRO A 39 -10.25 -16.02 11.19
N GLU A 40 -11.46 -15.48 11.05
CA GLU A 40 -12.55 -15.98 10.21
C GLU A 40 -12.42 -15.64 8.71
N ALA A 41 -11.56 -14.67 8.35
CA ALA A 41 -11.43 -14.17 6.97
C ALA A 41 -9.99 -14.34 6.45
N THR A 42 -9.84 -14.86 5.23
CA THR A 42 -8.51 -15.11 4.65
C THR A 42 -7.87 -13.80 4.21
N ALA A 43 -6.54 -13.70 4.25
CA ALA A 43 -5.81 -12.51 3.76
C ALA A 43 -6.13 -12.20 2.28
N GLY A 44 -6.42 -13.24 1.48
CA GLY A 44 -6.86 -13.10 0.10
C GLY A 44 -8.26 -12.48 -0.04
N ASP A 45 -9.18 -12.76 0.88
CA ASP A 45 -10.55 -12.23 0.82
C ASP A 45 -10.54 -10.73 1.12
N VAL A 46 -9.75 -10.32 2.13
CA VAL A 46 -9.59 -8.90 2.47
C VAL A 46 -8.89 -8.13 1.33
N ALA A 47 -7.87 -8.73 0.70
CA ALA A 47 -7.20 -8.12 -0.44
C ALA A 47 -8.15 -7.91 -1.62
N ARG A 48 -9.04 -8.87 -1.91
CA ARG A 48 -10.06 -8.76 -2.96
C ARG A 48 -11.08 -7.67 -2.67
N VAL A 49 -11.56 -7.57 -1.42
CA VAL A 49 -12.50 -6.51 -1.00
C VAL A 49 -11.85 -5.15 -1.16
N ALA A 50 -10.62 -5.02 -0.70
CA ALA A 50 -9.87 -3.77 -0.76
C ALA A 50 -9.52 -3.37 -2.21
N ALA A 51 -9.36 -4.34 -3.11
CA ALA A 51 -9.17 -4.13 -4.55
C ALA A 51 -10.49 -3.97 -5.34
N GLY A 52 -11.65 -4.04 -4.68
CA GLY A 52 -12.96 -3.92 -5.33
C GLY A 52 -13.36 -5.10 -6.22
N VAL A 53 -12.67 -6.23 -6.12
CA VAL A 53 -12.87 -7.46 -6.92
C VAL A 53 -13.31 -8.64 -6.05
N ALA A 54 -14.03 -8.34 -4.95
CA ALA A 54 -14.60 -9.37 -4.10
C ALA A 54 -16.02 -9.73 -4.53
N ASP A 55 -16.31 -11.03 -4.58
CA ASP A 55 -17.65 -11.57 -4.68
C ASP A 55 -18.29 -11.73 -3.28
N PRO A 56 -19.62 -11.58 -3.16
CA PRO A 56 -20.35 -11.74 -1.89
C PRO A 56 -20.24 -13.15 -1.28
N GLU A 57 -19.79 -14.15 -2.04
CA GLU A 57 -19.46 -15.48 -1.52
C GLU A 57 -18.19 -15.48 -0.66
N HIS A 58 -17.33 -14.47 -0.75
CA HIS A 58 -16.08 -14.34 0.00
C HIS A 58 -16.21 -13.53 1.30
N THR A 59 -17.41 -13.02 1.60
CA THR A 59 -17.69 -12.24 2.81
C THR A 59 -18.45 -13.01 3.88
N HIS A 60 -18.75 -14.30 3.63
CA HIS A 60 -19.43 -15.14 4.62
C HIS A 60 -18.45 -15.73 5.62
N PRO A 61 -18.71 -15.61 6.94
CA PRO A 61 -17.92 -16.28 7.95
C PRO A 61 -18.04 -17.80 7.75
N ARG A 62 -16.91 -18.48 7.55
CA ARG A 62 -16.87 -19.95 7.57
C ARG A 62 -17.08 -20.42 9.01
N LYS A 63 -17.99 -21.38 9.19
CA LYS A 63 -18.17 -22.09 10.46
C LYS A 63 -16.94 -22.92 10.81
#